data_AF-A0A2V8QHT1-F1
#
_entry.id   AF-A0A2V8QHT1-F1
#
_cell.length_a   1.000
_cell.length_b   1.000
_cell.length_c   1.000
_cell.angle_alpha   90.00
_cell.angle_beta   90.00
_cell.angle_gamma   90.00
#
_symmetry.space_group_name_H-M   'P 1'
#
loop_
_entity.id
_entity.type
_entity.pdbx_description
1 polymer ?
#
loop_
_entity_poly.entity_id
_entity_poly.type
_entity_poly.pdbx_seq_one_letter_code
_entity_poly.pdbx_strand_id
1 'polypeptide(L)'
;MFCHWLLPANQSGQRPNQETPRSQASPSPAAAQEAAKKPEDEKKPDEPPRPRDPMSTPTFNGLRFRSIGPAFTSGRVSGFAVDPNNSSRYFVAVASGGVWKTINSGTTWSPVFDSEGSYSIGAIALDPKNSATVWVGTGENNSQRSVSYGNGVYRSDDAGRTWRNVGLKTSEHIGRIAIDPKDSNIVYIASQDARRRQDLEKHTQHQREHWRH
;
A
#
# COMPACT_ATOMS: atom_id res chain seq x y z
N MET A 1 -16.29 17.17 -36.08
CA MET A 1 -17.14 17.89 -35.09
C MET A 1 -16.38 17.84 -33.77
N PHE A 2 -15.65 18.92 -33.45
CA PHE A 2 -14.81 19.06 -32.26
C PHE A 2 -15.54 19.98 -31.28
N CYS A 3 -15.73 19.55 -30.03
CA CYS A 3 -16.17 20.45 -28.96
C CYS A 3 -15.01 20.65 -27.97
N HIS A 4 -14.54 21.88 -27.96
CA HIS A 4 -13.52 22.47 -27.10
C HIS A 4 -14.25 23.25 -25.99
N TRP A 5 -13.74 23.26 -24.76
CA TRP A 5 -14.15 24.24 -23.74
C TRP A 5 -12.92 25.00 -23.25
N LEU A 6 -12.97 26.32 -23.40
CA LEU A 6 -11.92 27.30 -23.08
C LEU A 6 -12.32 28.04 -21.79
N LEU A 7 -11.35 28.25 -20.89
CA LEU A 7 -11.43 29.17 -19.75
C LEU A 7 -11.06 30.60 -20.19
N PRO A 8 -11.62 31.66 -19.59
CA PRO A 8 -11.09 33.00 -19.77
C PRO A 8 -9.98 33.33 -18.75
N ALA A 9 -8.91 33.93 -19.28
CA ALA A 9 -7.83 34.56 -18.54
C ALA A 9 -8.21 35.99 -18.13
N ASN A 10 -7.70 36.44 -16.98
CA ASN A 10 -7.61 37.87 -16.65
C ASN A 10 -6.15 38.21 -16.33
N GLN A 11 -5.60 39.19 -17.05
CA GLN A 11 -4.28 39.78 -16.83
C GLN A 11 -4.45 41.24 -16.42
N SER A 12 -3.76 41.67 -15.39
CA SER A 12 -3.10 42.98 -15.35
C SER A 12 -1.97 42.96 -14.33
N GLY A 13 -0.78 43.37 -14.78
CA GLY A 13 0.44 43.34 -13.99
C GLY A 13 0.71 44.65 -13.24
N GLN A 14 1.72 44.62 -12.37
CA GLN A 14 2.86 45.55 -12.30
C GLN A 14 3.84 45.11 -11.18
N ARG A 15 5.15 45.22 -11.45
CA ARG A 15 6.31 45.14 -10.53
C ARG A 15 6.76 46.60 -10.23
N PRO A 16 7.42 46.98 -9.09
CA PRO A 16 8.79 46.51 -8.77
C PRO A 16 9.29 46.55 -7.29
N ASN A 17 10.42 45.85 -7.08
CA ASN A 17 11.60 46.10 -6.21
C ASN A 17 11.53 46.53 -4.71
N GLN A 18 12.23 45.70 -3.92
CA GLN A 18 13.43 46.00 -3.09
C GLN A 18 13.34 46.09 -1.54
N GLU A 19 14.41 45.49 -0.97
CA GLU A 19 15.05 45.63 0.34
C GLU A 19 14.60 44.79 1.55
N THR A 20 15.60 44.10 2.13
CA THR A 20 15.58 43.40 3.43
C THR A 20 16.13 44.36 4.49
N PRO A 21 15.64 44.28 5.75
CA PRO A 21 16.62 44.14 6.84
C PRO A 21 16.22 43.15 7.94
N ARG A 22 17.23 42.77 8.72
CA ARG A 22 17.25 41.80 9.82
C ARG A 22 16.41 42.22 11.05
N SER A 23 15.98 41.19 11.80
CA SER A 23 15.91 41.07 13.26
C SER A 23 15.21 42.15 14.08
N GLN A 24 14.14 41.78 14.81
CA GLN A 24 13.99 42.10 16.24
C GLN A 24 12.80 41.34 16.89
N ALA A 25 12.93 41.18 18.20
CA ALA A 25 12.20 40.28 19.08
C ALA A 25 10.75 40.70 19.44
N SER A 26 10.04 39.75 20.03
CA SER A 26 8.66 39.81 20.54
C SER A 26 8.36 40.96 21.50
N PRO A 27 7.08 41.35 21.62
CA PRO A 27 6.54 41.85 22.87
C PRO A 27 5.53 40.86 23.49
N SER A 28 5.65 40.67 24.79
CA SER A 28 4.56 40.20 25.65
C SER A 28 3.50 41.30 25.78
N PRO A 29 2.23 40.95 26.05
CA PRO A 29 1.65 41.50 27.26
C PRO A 29 0.85 40.47 28.05
N ALA A 30 1.15 40.41 29.35
CA ALA A 30 0.23 39.93 30.35
C ALA A 30 -0.94 40.92 30.48
N ALA A 31 -2.17 40.44 30.25
CA ALA A 31 -3.37 40.80 31.00
C ALA A 31 -4.62 40.12 30.38
N ALA A 32 -5.48 39.61 31.27
CA ALA A 32 -6.88 39.22 31.06
C ALA A 32 -7.15 37.91 30.29
N GLN A 33 -6.96 36.80 31.00
CA GLN A 33 -7.73 35.57 30.79
C GLN A 33 -9.07 35.70 31.53
N GLU A 34 -10.18 35.67 30.79
CA GLU A 34 -11.51 35.37 31.35
C GLU A 34 -11.86 33.92 31.00
N ALA A 35 -11.92 33.10 32.04
CA ALA A 35 -12.00 31.65 31.95
C ALA A 35 -13.44 31.15 31.76
N ALA A 36 -13.69 30.43 30.67
CA ALA A 36 -14.83 29.51 30.58
C ALA A 36 -14.45 28.19 31.28
N LYS A 37 -14.94 28.01 32.51
CA LYS A 37 -14.78 26.79 33.31
C LYS A 37 -15.52 25.61 32.66
N LYS A 38 -14.79 24.59 32.22
CA LYS A 38 -15.30 23.23 32.01
C LYS A 38 -15.63 22.62 33.38
N PRO A 39 -16.66 21.76 33.53
CA PRO A 39 -16.94 21.12 34.81
C PRO A 39 -15.75 20.25 35.22
N GLU A 40 -15.25 20.48 36.44
CA GLU A 40 -14.23 19.67 37.09
C GLU A 40 -14.82 18.29 37.38
N ASP A 41 -14.22 17.24 36.83
CA ASP A 41 -14.45 15.86 37.28
C ASP A 41 -14.11 15.78 38.78
N GLU A 42 -15.12 15.51 39.60
CA GLU A 42 -14.94 15.28 41.03
C GLU A 42 -13.95 14.14 41.28
N LYS A 43 -12.79 14.51 41.81
CA LYS A 43 -11.69 13.63 42.13
C LYS A 43 -12.09 12.73 43.31
N LYS A 44 -12.36 11.45 43.03
CA LYS A 44 -12.44 10.40 44.08
C LYS A 44 -11.12 10.33 44.87
N PRO A 45 -11.16 10.01 46.18
CA PRO A 45 -9.97 10.00 47.03
C PRO A 45 -8.94 8.96 46.56
N ASP A 46 -7.68 9.32 46.71
CA ASP A 46 -6.44 8.60 46.34
C ASP A 46 -6.55 7.06 46.31
N GLU A 47 -7.00 6.52 45.17
CA GLU A 47 -6.67 5.15 44.77
C GLU A 47 -5.20 5.19 44.30
N PRO A 48 -4.28 4.38 44.86
CA PRO A 48 -2.91 4.32 44.37
C PRO A 48 -2.96 4.07 42.86
N PRO A 49 -2.10 4.73 42.05
CA PRO A 49 -2.16 4.61 40.61
C PRO A 49 -2.13 3.12 40.28
N ARG A 50 -3.23 2.64 39.68
CA ARG A 50 -3.34 1.22 39.32
C ARG A 50 -2.07 0.84 38.55
N PRO A 51 -1.47 -0.33 38.85
CA PRO A 51 -0.28 -0.78 38.14
C PRO A 51 -0.53 -0.60 36.65
N ARG A 52 0.36 0.12 35.95
CA ARG A 52 0.22 0.33 34.51
C ARG A 52 0.01 -1.03 33.87
N ASP A 53 -1.10 -1.20 33.16
CA ASP A 53 -1.41 -2.47 32.52
C ASP A 53 -0.23 -2.82 31.59
N PRO A 54 0.51 -3.90 31.89
CA PRO A 54 1.67 -4.28 31.10
C PRO A 54 1.30 -4.62 29.66
N MET A 55 0.01 -4.87 29.36
CA MET A 55 -0.51 -5.16 28.03
C MET A 55 -1.10 -3.95 27.29
N SER A 56 -0.90 -2.73 27.80
CA SER A 56 -1.42 -1.50 27.17
C SER A 56 -0.59 -1.03 25.96
N THR A 57 -1.24 -0.36 24.99
CA THR A 57 -0.59 0.22 23.79
C THR A 57 0.66 1.06 24.08
N PRO A 58 0.71 1.93 25.12
CA PRO A 58 1.91 2.69 25.45
C PRO A 58 3.14 1.83 25.78
N THR A 59 2.95 0.63 26.33
CA THR A 59 4.04 -0.30 26.68
C THR A 59 4.78 -0.80 25.44
N PHE A 60 4.07 -1.00 24.32
CA PHE A 60 4.64 -1.57 23.10
C PHE A 60 4.99 -0.53 22.02
N ASN A 61 4.61 0.74 22.20
CA ASN A 61 4.87 1.81 21.23
C ASN A 61 6.36 2.02 20.90
N GLY A 62 7.27 1.63 21.80
CA GLY A 62 8.72 1.71 21.61
C GLY A 62 9.33 0.49 20.90
N LEU A 63 8.60 -0.62 20.75
CA LEU A 63 9.13 -1.82 20.11
C LEU A 63 9.24 -1.62 18.60
N ARG A 64 10.38 -2.03 18.05
CA ARG A 64 10.62 -2.04 16.60
C ARG A 64 11.05 -3.45 16.22
N PHE A 65 10.31 -4.05 15.29
CA PHE A 65 10.75 -5.27 14.65
C PHE A 65 12.00 -4.95 13.83
N ARG A 66 13.03 -5.77 13.99
CA ARG A 66 14.22 -5.77 13.15
C ARG A 66 14.47 -7.19 12.68
N SER A 67 14.86 -7.34 11.43
CA SER A 67 15.35 -8.63 10.95
C SER A 67 16.65 -8.96 11.68
N ILE A 68 16.72 -10.17 12.22
CA ILE A 68 17.91 -10.72 12.92
C ILE A 68 18.57 -11.84 12.11
N GLY A 69 18.15 -12.00 10.85
CA GLY A 69 18.64 -13.04 9.95
C GLY A 69 17.83 -14.34 10.05
N PRO A 70 18.22 -15.36 9.25
CA PRO A 70 19.58 -15.58 8.76
C PRO A 70 19.91 -14.81 7.47
N ALA A 71 21.19 -14.49 7.28
CA ALA A 71 21.69 -13.79 6.09
C ALA A 71 21.56 -14.61 4.78
N PHE A 72 21.09 -15.86 4.85
CA PHE A 72 21.22 -16.87 3.79
C PHE A 72 19.99 -17.78 3.55
N THR A 73 18.88 -17.66 4.30
CA THR A 73 17.68 -18.47 3.95
C THR A 73 17.05 -17.91 2.69
N SER A 74 17.24 -18.63 1.59
CA SER A 74 16.63 -18.31 0.30
C SER A 74 15.12 -18.50 0.37
N GLY A 75 14.39 -17.45 0.05
CA GLY A 75 12.99 -17.55 -0.36
C GLY A 75 12.88 -17.98 -1.82
N ARG A 76 11.68 -18.35 -2.25
CA ARG A 76 11.38 -18.62 -3.67
C ARG A 76 10.97 -17.31 -4.33
N VAL A 77 11.78 -16.87 -5.30
CA VAL A 77 11.46 -15.72 -6.15
C VAL A 77 10.55 -16.20 -7.27
N SER A 78 9.38 -15.59 -7.40
CA SER A 78 8.41 -15.88 -8.48
C SER A 78 8.65 -15.00 -9.70
N GLY A 79 9.23 -13.81 -9.53
CA GLY A 79 9.58 -12.93 -10.63
C GLY A 79 10.35 -11.69 -10.19
N PHE A 80 10.88 -10.96 -11.17
CA PHE A 80 11.50 -9.66 -10.98
C PHE A 80 11.05 -8.71 -12.09
N ALA A 81 11.01 -7.41 -11.80
CA ALA A 81 10.71 -6.38 -12.78
C ALA A 81 11.72 -5.23 -12.64
N VAL A 82 12.51 -5.01 -13.69
CA VAL A 82 13.61 -4.04 -13.73
C VAL A 82 13.15 -2.78 -14.46
N ASP A 83 13.45 -1.61 -13.90
CA ASP A 83 13.17 -0.35 -14.57
C ASP A 83 14.04 -0.23 -15.84
N PRO A 84 13.43 -0.11 -17.04
CA PRO A 84 14.18 -0.01 -18.30
C PRO A 84 15.09 1.21 -18.37
N ASN A 85 14.79 2.26 -17.58
CA ASN A 85 15.57 3.50 -17.56
C ASN A 85 16.59 3.55 -16.41
N ASN A 86 16.54 2.59 -15.46
CA ASN A 86 17.43 2.55 -14.31
C ASN A 86 17.58 1.12 -13.77
N SER A 87 18.61 0.41 -14.20
CA SER A 87 18.89 -0.97 -13.76
C SER A 87 19.21 -1.11 -12.27
N SER A 88 19.52 -0.01 -11.57
CA SER A 88 19.70 -0.03 -10.11
C SER A 88 18.37 -0.12 -9.35
N ARG A 89 17.24 0.13 -10.03
CA ARG A 89 15.90 0.05 -9.47
C ARG A 89 15.12 -1.13 -10.04
N TYR A 90 14.77 -2.07 -9.18
CA TYR A 90 13.92 -3.19 -9.56
C TYR A 90 13.15 -3.74 -8.38
N PHE A 91 12.12 -4.50 -8.71
CA PHE A 91 11.25 -5.17 -7.76
C PHE A 91 11.42 -6.68 -7.87
N VAL A 92 11.22 -7.37 -6.77
CA VAL A 92 11.25 -8.83 -6.66
C VAL A 92 9.94 -9.29 -6.02
N ALA A 93 9.26 -10.20 -6.70
CA ALA A 93 8.10 -10.91 -6.21
C ALA A 93 8.53 -12.21 -5.53
N VAL A 94 8.03 -12.44 -4.32
CA VAL A 94 8.38 -13.60 -3.51
C VAL A 94 7.13 -14.47 -3.34
N ALA A 95 7.27 -15.78 -3.54
CA ALA A 95 6.18 -16.74 -3.41
C ALA A 95 5.51 -16.72 -2.03
N SER A 96 6.25 -16.35 -0.99
CA SER A 96 5.74 -16.21 0.38
C SER A 96 6.56 -15.15 1.13
N GLY A 97 6.32 -13.88 0.82
CA GLY A 97 7.09 -12.77 1.40
C GLY A 97 6.83 -11.41 0.76
N GLY A 98 5.73 -11.25 0.04
CA GLY A 98 5.35 -9.98 -0.57
C GLY A 98 6.26 -9.54 -1.72
N VAL A 99 6.33 -8.22 -1.89
CA VAL A 99 7.15 -7.56 -2.93
C VAL A 99 8.23 -6.73 -2.27
N TRP A 100 9.45 -6.89 -2.77
CA TRP A 100 10.63 -6.16 -2.32
C TRP A 100 11.13 -5.24 -3.42
N LYS A 101 11.58 -4.05 -3.04
CA LYS A 101 12.15 -3.06 -3.95
C LYS A 101 13.59 -2.75 -3.57
N THR A 102 14.44 -2.58 -4.56
CA THR A 102 15.76 -1.97 -4.40
C THR A 102 15.89 -0.73 -5.29
N ILE A 103 16.78 0.17 -4.91
CA ILE A 103 17.16 1.38 -5.67
C ILE A 103 18.69 1.49 -5.83
N ASN A 104 19.43 0.49 -5.35
CA ASN A 104 20.89 0.47 -5.31
C ASN A 104 21.43 -0.91 -5.70
N SER A 105 20.88 -1.45 -6.79
CA SER A 105 21.37 -2.68 -7.44
C SER A 105 21.37 -3.91 -6.51
N GLY A 106 20.39 -3.99 -5.61
CA GLY A 106 20.23 -5.14 -4.70
C GLY A 106 21.10 -5.09 -3.45
N THR A 107 21.82 -3.99 -3.21
CA THR A 107 22.62 -3.79 -1.99
C THR A 107 21.71 -3.72 -0.75
N THR A 108 20.60 -3.00 -0.86
CA THR A 108 19.57 -2.91 0.19
C THR A 108 18.17 -3.07 -0.41
N TRP A 109 17.24 -3.52 0.43
CA TRP A 109 15.88 -3.83 0.04
C TRP A 109 14.87 -3.23 1.00
N SER A 110 13.73 -2.79 0.47
CA SER A 110 12.58 -2.34 1.24
C SER A 110 11.37 -3.21 0.91
N PRO A 111 10.64 -3.74 1.91
CA PRO A 111 9.34 -4.34 1.65
C PRO A 111 8.37 -3.24 1.24
N VAL A 112 7.60 -3.48 0.18
CA VAL A 112 6.68 -2.48 -0.38
C VAL A 112 5.23 -2.97 -0.41
N PHE A 113 4.94 -4.18 0.08
CA PHE A 113 3.62 -4.82 -0.05
C PHE A 113 3.10 -5.43 1.27
N ASP A 114 3.79 -5.18 2.39
CA ASP A 114 3.48 -5.82 3.70
C ASP A 114 2.12 -5.39 4.28
N SER A 115 1.58 -4.25 3.83
CA SER A 115 0.27 -3.74 4.26
C SER A 115 -0.89 -4.26 3.39
N GLU A 116 -0.61 -5.08 2.38
CA GLU A 116 -1.60 -5.51 1.39
C GLU A 116 -2.16 -6.90 1.69
N GLY A 117 -3.28 -7.25 1.04
CA GLY A 117 -4.09 -8.39 1.45
C GLY A 117 -3.54 -9.80 1.15
N SER A 118 -2.35 -9.93 0.57
CA SER A 118 -1.72 -11.24 0.33
C SER A 118 -0.19 -11.16 0.38
N TYR A 119 0.44 -12.10 1.07
CA TYR A 119 1.90 -12.26 1.11
C TYR A 119 2.42 -13.17 -0.02
N SER A 120 1.53 -13.84 -0.74
CA SER A 120 1.85 -14.78 -1.81
C SER A 120 1.81 -14.06 -3.14
N ILE A 121 2.96 -13.93 -3.82
CA ILE A 121 3.06 -13.19 -5.08
C ILE A 121 3.40 -14.14 -6.22
N GLY A 122 2.57 -14.14 -7.26
CA GLY A 122 2.76 -14.96 -8.46
C GLY A 122 3.33 -14.22 -9.66
N ALA A 123 3.09 -12.91 -9.77
CA ALA A 123 3.57 -12.11 -10.89
C ALA A 123 3.87 -10.67 -10.49
N ILE A 124 4.83 -10.05 -11.17
CA ILE A 124 5.11 -8.62 -11.10
C ILE A 124 5.51 -8.09 -12.48
N ALA A 125 5.05 -6.90 -12.83
CA ALA A 125 5.40 -6.22 -14.07
C ALA A 125 5.49 -4.71 -13.88
N LEU A 126 6.41 -4.08 -14.60
CA LEU A 126 6.48 -2.63 -14.74
C LEU A 126 5.88 -2.23 -16.07
N ASP A 127 5.14 -1.13 -16.08
CA ASP A 127 4.69 -0.51 -17.32
C ASP A 127 5.90 -0.02 -18.14
N PRO A 128 6.04 -0.44 -19.40
CA PRO A 128 7.18 -0.08 -20.25
C PRO A 128 7.25 1.42 -20.57
N LYS A 129 6.12 2.15 -20.51
CA LYS A 129 6.08 3.60 -20.75
C LYS A 129 6.26 4.42 -19.49
N ASN A 130 5.90 3.86 -18.33
CA ASN A 130 6.03 4.55 -17.05
C ASN A 130 6.41 3.55 -15.94
N SER A 131 7.70 3.45 -15.65
CA SER A 131 8.21 2.51 -14.64
C SER A 131 7.85 2.87 -13.19
N ALA A 132 7.08 3.94 -12.95
CA ALA A 132 6.40 4.17 -11.66
C ALA A 132 5.12 3.34 -11.51
N THR A 133 4.48 2.95 -12.63
CA THR A 133 3.33 2.05 -12.63
C THR A 133 3.80 0.62 -12.45
N VAL A 134 3.40 -0.01 -11.36
CA VAL A 134 3.75 -1.40 -11.01
C VAL A 134 2.48 -2.22 -10.89
N TRP A 135 2.46 -3.39 -11.52
CA TRP A 135 1.38 -4.36 -11.42
C TRP A 135 1.86 -5.60 -10.67
N VAL A 136 1.03 -6.08 -9.74
CA VAL A 136 1.32 -7.24 -8.90
C VAL A 136 0.15 -8.21 -8.96
N GLY A 137 0.46 -9.46 -9.28
CA GLY A 137 -0.48 -10.58 -9.26
C GLY A 137 -0.24 -11.41 -8.02
N THR A 138 -1.26 -11.56 -7.19
CA THR A 138 -1.17 -12.37 -5.96
C THR A 138 -1.51 -13.83 -6.22
N GLY A 139 -1.05 -14.72 -5.35
CA GLY A 139 -1.22 -16.16 -5.48
C GLY A 139 -0.18 -16.77 -6.42
N GLU A 140 0.87 -17.33 -5.84
CA GLU A 140 1.93 -18.00 -6.59
C GLU A 140 1.39 -19.20 -7.38
N ASN A 141 1.77 -19.34 -8.66
CA ASN A 141 1.26 -20.37 -9.56
C ASN A 141 2.09 -21.68 -9.58
N ASN A 142 3.14 -21.78 -8.77
CA ASN A 142 3.97 -22.98 -8.73
C ASN A 142 3.46 -23.95 -7.67
N SER A 143 2.57 -24.85 -8.11
CA SER A 143 1.95 -25.94 -7.34
C SER A 143 3.00 -26.91 -6.78
N GLN A 144 3.64 -26.53 -5.68
CA GLN A 144 4.52 -27.38 -4.86
C GLN A 144 3.89 -27.63 -3.48
N ARG A 145 4.64 -28.26 -2.58
CA ARG A 145 4.21 -28.71 -1.23
C ARG A 145 3.55 -27.62 -0.37
N SER A 146 3.76 -26.34 -0.68
CA SER A 146 3.09 -25.21 -0.01
C SER A 146 2.86 -24.08 -1.01
N VAL A 147 1.59 -23.78 -1.28
CA VAL A 147 1.14 -22.64 -2.08
C VAL A 147 0.02 -21.96 -1.34
N SER A 148 0.08 -20.63 -1.28
CA SER A 148 -0.95 -19.80 -0.65
C SER A 148 -1.70 -19.01 -1.69
N TYR A 149 -3.01 -18.90 -1.50
CA TYR A 149 -3.90 -18.22 -2.44
C TYR A 149 -3.71 -16.71 -2.43
N GLY A 150 -3.89 -16.12 -3.60
CA GLY A 150 -4.01 -14.69 -3.82
C GLY A 150 -5.41 -14.17 -3.58
N ASN A 151 -5.55 -12.85 -3.73
CA ASN A 151 -6.82 -12.14 -3.75
C ASN A 151 -6.89 -11.14 -4.93
N GLY A 152 -6.26 -11.50 -6.05
CA GLY A 152 -6.34 -10.77 -7.31
C GLY A 152 -5.12 -9.92 -7.65
N VAL A 153 -5.37 -8.82 -8.34
CA VAL A 153 -4.33 -7.97 -8.95
C VAL A 153 -4.29 -6.61 -8.26
N TYR A 154 -3.08 -6.12 -8.01
CA TYR A 154 -2.81 -4.81 -7.44
C TYR A 154 -2.07 -3.94 -8.44
N ARG A 155 -2.32 -2.63 -8.33
CA ARG A 155 -1.61 -1.61 -9.08
C ARG A 155 -1.11 -0.53 -8.15
N SER A 156 0.13 -0.13 -8.36
CA SER A 156 0.73 1.09 -7.83
C SER A 156 1.00 2.06 -8.99
N ASP A 157 0.81 3.35 -8.76
CA ASP A 157 1.18 4.42 -9.71
C ASP A 157 2.35 5.28 -9.19
N ASP A 158 2.95 4.90 -8.05
CA ASP A 158 3.96 5.68 -7.33
C ASP A 158 5.21 4.87 -6.97
N ALA A 159 5.54 3.88 -7.81
CA ALA A 159 6.66 2.97 -7.68
C ALA A 159 6.61 2.12 -6.40
N GLY A 160 5.42 1.64 -6.04
CA GLY A 160 5.17 0.74 -4.92
C GLY A 160 5.07 1.40 -3.56
N ARG A 161 4.82 2.72 -3.47
CA ARG A 161 4.57 3.37 -2.17
C ARG A 161 3.15 3.14 -1.70
N THR A 162 2.20 3.15 -2.63
CA THR A 162 0.79 2.84 -2.38
C THR A 162 0.28 1.85 -3.42
N TRP A 163 -0.69 1.04 -3.02
CA TRP A 163 -1.32 0.04 -3.87
C TRP A 163 -2.84 0.15 -3.80
N ARG A 164 -3.48 -0.32 -4.86
CA ARG A 164 -4.91 -0.59 -4.87
C ARG A 164 -5.17 -1.93 -5.53
N ASN A 165 -6.09 -2.71 -4.97
CA ASN A 165 -6.60 -3.90 -5.62
C ASN A 165 -7.54 -3.49 -6.76
N VAL A 166 -7.23 -3.91 -7.98
CA VAL A 166 -7.94 -3.52 -9.22
C VAL A 166 -8.85 -4.62 -9.77
N GLY A 167 -8.96 -5.77 -9.10
CA GLY A 167 -9.90 -6.81 -9.48
C GLY A 167 -9.33 -8.23 -9.40
N LEU A 168 -10.06 -9.17 -10.02
CA LEU A 168 -9.76 -10.61 -9.99
C LEU A 168 -9.70 -11.17 -8.56
N LYS A 169 -10.56 -10.66 -7.67
CA LYS A 169 -10.56 -10.99 -6.24
C LYS A 169 -10.80 -12.46 -5.91
N THR A 170 -11.41 -13.19 -6.83
CA THR A 170 -11.69 -14.64 -6.73
C THR A 170 -10.58 -15.50 -7.33
N SER A 171 -9.66 -14.90 -8.09
CA SER A 171 -8.52 -15.60 -8.66
C SER A 171 -7.54 -15.98 -7.54
N GLU A 172 -7.34 -17.28 -7.40
CA GLU A 172 -6.45 -17.84 -6.39
C GLU A 172 -4.98 -17.76 -6.82
N HIS A 173 -4.70 -17.75 -8.12
CA HIS A 173 -3.34 -17.62 -8.64
C HIS A 173 -3.29 -16.68 -9.84
N ILE A 174 -2.36 -15.73 -9.81
CA ILE A 174 -2.02 -14.89 -10.97
C ILE A 174 -0.60 -15.28 -11.43
N GLY A 175 -0.52 -16.02 -12.52
CA GLY A 175 0.74 -16.59 -13.00
C GLY A 175 1.55 -15.66 -13.91
N ARG A 176 0.92 -14.66 -14.55
CA ARG A 176 1.60 -13.71 -15.42
C ARG A 176 0.81 -12.43 -15.63
N ILE A 177 1.54 -11.34 -15.80
CA ILE A 177 1.04 -10.02 -16.20
C ILE A 177 1.84 -9.60 -17.44
N ALA A 178 1.16 -9.20 -18.51
CA ALA A 178 1.78 -8.61 -19.69
C ALA A 178 1.09 -7.30 -20.02
N ILE A 179 1.87 -6.24 -20.25
CA ILE A 179 1.36 -4.90 -20.55
C ILE A 179 1.67 -4.62 -22.01
N ASP A 180 0.69 -4.12 -22.77
CA ASP A 180 0.93 -3.75 -24.17
C ASP A 180 1.96 -2.61 -24.23
N PRO A 181 3.10 -2.79 -24.93
CA PRO A 181 4.13 -1.75 -25.02
C PRO A 181 3.66 -0.50 -25.79
N LYS A 182 2.61 -0.61 -26.61
CA LYS A 182 2.03 0.50 -27.37
C LYS A 182 0.90 1.20 -26.62
N ASP A 183 0.26 0.55 -25.66
CA ASP A 183 -0.81 1.13 -24.85
C ASP A 183 -0.84 0.57 -23.42
N SER A 184 -0.36 1.35 -22.46
CA SER A 184 -0.32 0.97 -21.04
C SER A 184 -1.70 0.75 -20.40
N ASN A 185 -2.80 1.08 -21.09
CA ASN A 185 -4.16 0.77 -20.63
C ASN A 185 -4.57 -0.67 -20.94
N ILE A 186 -3.85 -1.36 -21.82
CA ILE A 186 -4.13 -2.75 -22.18
C ILE A 186 -3.19 -3.66 -21.39
N VAL A 187 -3.78 -4.42 -20.47
CA VAL A 187 -3.05 -5.36 -19.60
C VAL A 187 -3.69 -6.73 -19.68
N TYR A 188 -2.89 -7.74 -20.00
CA TYR A 188 -3.27 -9.14 -20.05
C TYR A 188 -2.84 -9.85 -18.77
N ILE A 189 -3.77 -10.60 -18.19
CA ILE A 189 -3.55 -11.32 -16.93
C ILE A 189 -3.82 -12.82 -17.14
N ALA A 190 -2.87 -13.66 -16.74
CA ALA A 190 -3.07 -15.11 -16.68
C ALA A 190 -3.53 -15.49 -15.27
N SER A 191 -4.83 -15.75 -15.11
CA SER A 191 -5.47 -16.05 -13.82
C SER A 191 -5.99 -17.48 -13.75
N GLN A 192 -5.83 -18.12 -12.59
CA GLN A 192 -6.52 -19.35 -12.22
C GLN A 192 -7.53 -19.06 -11.12
N ASP A 193 -8.81 -19.36 -11.39
CA ASP A 193 -9.93 -19.15 -10.48
C ASP A 193 -10.31 -20.47 -9.78
N ALA A 194 -10.64 -20.40 -8.48
CA ALA A 194 -11.30 -21.49 -7.79
C ALA A 194 -12.80 -21.49 -8.08
N ARG A 195 -13.17 -22.09 -9.21
CA ARG A 195 -14.58 -22.39 -9.53
C ARG A 195 -15.31 -23.15 -8.40
N ARG A 196 -14.58 -23.89 -7.55
CA ARG A 196 -15.19 -24.73 -6.50
C ARG A 196 -15.88 -23.95 -5.37
N ARG A 197 -15.51 -22.70 -5.06
CA ARG A 197 -16.10 -21.98 -3.91
C ARG A 197 -17.41 -21.26 -4.21
N GLN A 198 -17.57 -20.70 -5.41
CA GLN A 198 -18.81 -20.01 -5.79
C GLN A 198 -20.00 -20.97 -5.87
N ASP A 199 -19.77 -22.20 -6.32
CA ASP A 199 -20.84 -23.20 -6.44
C ASP A 199 -21.31 -23.68 -5.07
N LEU A 200 -20.40 -23.82 -4.08
CA LEU A 200 -20.76 -24.19 -2.70
C LEU A 200 -21.57 -23.12 -1.98
N GLU A 201 -21.23 -21.85 -2.14
CA GLU A 201 -21.99 -20.75 -1.52
C GLU A 201 -23.37 -20.58 -2.14
N LYS A 202 -23.48 -20.68 -3.48
CA LYS A 202 -24.78 -20.67 -4.18
C LYS A 202 -25.64 -21.86 -3.78
N HIS A 203 -25.06 -23.06 -3.71
CA HIS A 203 -25.79 -24.26 -3.28
C HIS A 203 -26.23 -24.14 -1.81
N THR A 204 -25.42 -23.54 -0.94
CA THR A 204 -25.77 -23.34 0.48
C THR A 204 -26.82 -22.23 0.68
N GLN A 205 -26.80 -21.16 -0.13
CA GLN A 205 -27.85 -20.13 -0.11
C GLN A 205 -29.17 -20.67 -0.65
N HIS A 206 -29.16 -21.38 -1.78
CA HIS A 206 -30.36 -22.02 -2.33
C HIS A 206 -31.01 -22.99 -1.32
N GLN A 207 -30.20 -23.79 -0.62
CA GLN A 207 -30.69 -24.67 0.44
C GLN A 207 -31.28 -23.88 1.62
N ARG A 208 -30.70 -22.74 2.02
CA ARG A 208 -31.25 -21.91 3.11
C ARG A 208 -32.57 -21.21 2.77
N GLU A 209 -32.80 -20.88 1.50
CA GLU A 209 -34.06 -20.29 1.04
C GLU A 209 -35.18 -21.35 0.97
N HIS A 210 -34.84 -22.59 0.62
CA HIS A 210 -35.78 -23.69 0.51
C HIS A 210 -36.36 -24.16 1.87
N TRP A 211 -35.73 -23.83 3.00
CA TRP A 211 -36.20 -24.14 4.36
C TRP A 211 -36.95 -22.99 5.05
N ARG A 212 -37.19 -21.87 4.35
CA ARG A 212 -37.89 -20.68 4.89
C ARG A 212 -39.36 -20.56 4.46
N HIS A 213 -39.94 -21.62 3.91
CA HIS A 213 -41.36 -21.73 3.57
C HIS A 213 -41.96 -22.96 4.26
#